data_AF-H0ACP8-F1
#
_entry.id   AF-H0ACP8-F1
#
_cell.length_a   1.000
_cell.length_b   1.000
_cell.length_c   1.000
_cell.angle_alpha   90.00
_cell.angle_beta   90.00
_cell.angle_gamma   90.00
#
_symmetry.space_group_name_H-M   'P 1'
#
loop_
_entity.id
_entity.type
_entity.pdbx_description
1 polymer ?
#
loop_
_entity_poly.entity_id
_entity_poly.type
_entity_poly.pdbx_seq_one_letter_code
_entity_poly.pdbx_strand_id
1 'polypeptide(L)' 'MGPNGSGKSTLCKSLMGNPVYTIDSGKIIVDGEDVTEAETDERRH' A
#
# COMPACT_ATOMS: atom_id res chain seq x y z
N MET A 1 -5.73 8.85 15.32
CA MET A 1 -5.77 9.62 14.05
C MET A 1 -4.54 10.52 14.01
N GLY A 2 -3.59 10.29 13.11
CA GLY A 2 -2.40 11.17 13.01
C GLY A 2 -2.71 12.51 12.31
N PRO A 3 -1.79 13.48 12.33
CA PRO A 3 -2.01 14.84 11.81
C PRO A 3 -2.35 14.88 10.31
N ASN A 4 -3.22 15.81 9.90
CA ASN A 4 -3.54 16.01 8.49
C ASN A 4 -2.27 16.34 7.69
N GLY A 5 -2.15 15.78 6.48
CA GLY A 5 -0.99 15.99 5.61
C GLY A 5 0.20 15.06 5.83
N SER A 6 0.22 14.21 6.86
CA SER A 6 1.36 13.31 7.11
C SER A 6 1.45 12.07 6.18
N GLY A 7 0.68 12.03 5.09
CA GLY A 7 0.72 10.92 4.12
C GLY A 7 0.00 9.63 4.51
N LYS A 8 -0.66 9.53 5.68
CA LYS A 8 -1.38 8.31 6.11
C LYS A 8 -2.39 7.81 5.08
N SER A 9 -3.23 8.70 4.57
CA SER A 9 -4.25 8.32 3.57
C SER A 9 -3.63 7.92 2.25
N THR A 10 -2.50 8.52 1.87
CA THR A 10 -1.72 8.13 0.68
C THR A 10 -1.14 6.74 0.87
N LEU A 11 -0.48 6.49 2.01
CA LEU A 11 0.09 5.18 2.34
C LEU A 11 -0.97 4.08 2.39
N CYS A 12 -2.12 4.33 3.03
CA CYS A 12 -3.21 3.36 3.05
C CYS A 12 -3.74 3.07 1.64
N LYS A 13 -3.87 4.08 0.77
CA LYS A 13 -4.34 3.89 -0.61
C LYS A 13 -3.34 3.11 -1.46
N SER A 14 -2.04 3.36 -1.30
CA SER A 14 -0.98 2.59 -1.96
C SER A 14 -0.94 1.13 -1.49
N LEU A 15 -1.10 0.89 -0.17
CA LEU A 15 -1.17 -0.47 0.39
C LEU A 15 -2.38 -1.25 -0.13
N MET A 16 -3.55 -0.60 -0.21
CA MET A 16 -4.78 -1.15 -0.78
C MET A 16 -4.75 -1.27 -2.33
N GLY A 17 -3.58 -1.06 -2.96
CA GLY A 17 -3.37 -1.27 -4.38
C GLY A 17 -4.16 -0.33 -5.30
N ASN A 18 -4.50 0.88 -4.84
CA ASN A 18 -5.21 1.83 -5.67
C ASN A 18 -4.38 2.13 -6.96
N PRO A 19 -4.95 1.94 -8.17
CA PRO A 19 -4.20 2.02 -9.44
C PRO A 19 -3.66 3.42 -9.75
N VAL A 20 -4.08 4.44 -8.98
CA VAL A 20 -3.55 5.81 -9.06
C VAL A 20 -2.17 5.93 -8.41
N TYR A 21 -1.76 4.97 -7.58
CA TYR A 21 -0.51 5.03 -6.83
C TYR A 21 0.41 3.85 -7.18
N THR A 22 1.56 4.17 -7.75
CA THR A 22 2.66 3.23 -8.00
C THR A 22 3.68 3.32 -6.86
N ILE A 23 4.25 2.19 -6.46
CA ILE A 23 5.35 2.16 -5.50
C ILE A 23 6.66 2.34 -6.29
N ASP A 24 7.22 3.54 -6.24
CA ASP A 24 8.47 3.85 -6.97
C ASP A 24 9.70 3.17 -6.33
N SER A 25 9.66 2.94 -5.02
CA SER A 25 10.74 2.27 -4.28
C SER A 25 10.27 1.71 -2.93
N GLY A 26 11.01 0.74 -2.40
CA GLY A 26 10.71 0.09 -1.11
C GLY A 26 9.97 -1.24 -1.27
N LYS A 27 9.63 -1.87 -0.14
CA LYS A 27 8.92 -3.15 -0.08
C LYS A 27 7.83 -3.11 0.98
N ILE A 28 6.70 -3.76 0.70
CA ILE A 28 5.64 -4.02 1.67
C ILE A 28 5.73 -5.48 2.08
N ILE A 29 5.98 -5.71 3.37
CA ILE A 29 5.97 -7.05 3.95
C ILE A 29 4.76 -7.18 4.86
N VAL A 30 3.89 -8.15 4.59
CA VAL A 30 2.75 -8.52 5.45
C VAL A 30 2.91 -9.99 5.80
N ASP A 31 2.90 -10.31 7.10
CA ASP A 31 3.07 -11.68 7.61
C ASP A 31 4.30 -12.44 7.08
N GLY A 32 5.35 -11.70 6.70
CA GLY A 32 6.60 -12.24 6.16
C GLY A 32 6.61 -12.39 4.63
N GLU A 33 5.52 -12.06 3.95
CA GLU A 33 5.38 -12.14 2.50
C GLU A 33 5.53 -10.75 1.85
N ASP A 34 6.25 -10.70 0.73
CA ASP A 34 6.41 -9.49 -0.07
C ASP A 34 5.18 -9.28 -0.95
N VAL A 35 4.35 -8.33 -0.53
CA VAL A 35 3.11 -7.95 -1.23
C VAL A 35 3.27 -6.60 -1.93
N THR A 36 4.49 -6.24 -2.36
CA THR A 36 4.72 -4.96 -3.05
C THR A 36 3.99 -4.94 -4.40
N GLU A 37 4.08 -6.04 -5.16
CA GLU A 37 3.53 -6.18 -6.50
C GLU A 37 2.32 -7.11 -6.61
N ALA A 38 1.90 -7.76 -5.51
CA ALA A 38 0.72 -8.62 -5.51
C ALA A 38 -0.47 -7.85 -6.11
N GLU A 39 -1.10 -8.36 -7.16
CA GLU A 39 -2.17 -7.64 -7.86
C GLU A 39 -3.20 -7.19 -6.82
N THR A 40 -3.64 -5.93 -6.91
CA THR A 40 -4.60 -5.31 -5.98
C THR A 40 -5.83 -6.18 -5.69
N ASP A 41 -6.19 -7.07 -6.62
CA ASP A 41 -7.29 -8.02 -6.51
C ASP A 41 -7.03 -9.16 -5.51
N GLU A 42 -5.78 -9.59 -5.32
CA GLU A 42 -5.42 -10.65 -4.36
C GLU A 42 -5.38 -10.14 -2.90
N ARG A 43 -5.24 -8.83 -2.70
CA ARG A 43 -5.22 -8.18 -1.36
C ARG A 43 -6.61 -7.87 -0.79
N ARG A 44 -7.68 -8.24 -1.52
CA ARG A 44 -9.09 -7.96 -1.19
C ARG A 44 -9.83 -9.11 -0.52
N HIS A 45 -9.16 -10.20 -0.15
CA HIS A 45 -9.76 -11.30 0.60
C HIS A 45 -9.41 -11.23 2.10
#